data_AF-A0A2J8NIK8-F1
#
_entry.id   AF-A0A2J8NIK8-F1
#
_cell.length_a   1.000
_cell.length_b   1.000
_cell.length_c   1.000
_cell.angle_alpha   90.00
_cell.angle_beta   90.00
_cell.angle_gamma   90.00
#
_symmetry.space_group_name_H-M   'P 1'
#
loop_
_entity.id
_entity.type
_entity.pdbx_description
1 polymer ?
#
loop_
_entity_poly.entity_id
_entity_poly.type
_entity_poly.pdbx_seq_one_letter_code
_entity_poly.pdbx_strand_id
1 'polypeptide(L)'
;MAEGSQSAPEAGNDMGNDDAIGGNVSKYIVLPTGYCGQPKKGHLIFDACFESGNLGRVDQVSEFEYDLFIRPDTCNPRFRVWFNFTVENVKESQRVIFNIVNFSKTKSLYRDGMAPMVKSTSRPKWQRLPPKNVYYYRCPDHRKNYVMSFAFCFDREEDIYQFAYCYPYTYTRFQHYLDSLQKRNMDYFFREQLGQSVQQRKLDLLTITSPDNLREGAEQKVVFITGRVHPGETPSSFVCQGIIDFLVSQHPIARVLREYLVFKIAPMLNPDGVYLGNYRCSLMGFDLNRHWLDPSPWVHPTLHGVKQLIVQMYNDPVSN
;
A
#
# COMPACT_ATOMS: atom_id res chain seq x y z
N MET A 1 48.51 6.43 -37.59
CA MET A 1 47.36 5.79 -38.28
C MET A 1 47.00 4.56 -37.47
N ALA A 2 45.85 4.38 -36.83
CA ALA A 2 44.55 5.02 -36.96
C ALA A 2 43.98 5.39 -35.59
N GLU A 3 43.15 6.43 -35.57
CA GLU A 3 42.44 6.96 -34.41
C GLU A 3 41.31 6.00 -34.01
N GLY A 4 41.24 5.65 -32.73
CA GLY A 4 40.12 4.93 -32.12
C GLY A 4 39.12 5.92 -31.55
N SER A 5 38.04 6.16 -32.28
CA SER A 5 36.89 6.97 -31.84
C SER A 5 36.18 6.30 -30.66
N GLN A 6 36.25 6.93 -29.48
CA GLN A 6 35.38 6.61 -28.35
C GLN A 6 34.00 7.24 -28.61
N SER A 7 33.00 6.41 -28.91
CA SER A 7 31.60 6.83 -28.95
C SER A 7 31.08 7.00 -27.53
N ALA A 8 30.84 8.24 -27.11
CA ALA A 8 30.08 8.57 -25.91
C ALA A 8 28.65 8.02 -26.01
N PRO A 9 28.00 7.64 -24.89
CA PRO A 9 26.60 7.29 -24.92
C PRO A 9 25.80 8.59 -25.16
N GLU A 10 25.09 8.64 -26.29
CA GLU A 10 24.12 9.69 -26.58
C GLU A 10 23.08 9.74 -25.46
N ALA A 11 23.10 10.83 -24.70
CA ALA A 11 21.97 11.24 -23.87
C ALA A 11 20.82 11.59 -24.82
N GLY A 12 19.94 10.61 -25.06
CA GLY A 12 18.68 10.81 -25.73
C GLY A 12 17.81 11.77 -24.93
N ASN A 13 17.90 13.04 -25.29
CA ASN A 13 17.00 14.09 -24.86
C ASN A 13 15.70 13.91 -25.65
N ASP A 14 14.76 13.13 -25.11
CA ASP A 14 13.44 12.93 -25.72
C ASP A 14 12.35 13.24 -24.70
N MET A 15 12.06 14.54 -24.56
CA MET A 15 10.91 15.06 -23.81
C MET A 15 9.62 14.80 -24.60
N GLY A 16 9.21 13.53 -24.67
CA GLY A 16 7.91 13.15 -25.20
C GLY A 16 6.84 13.20 -24.12
N ASN A 17 6.23 14.38 -23.92
CA ASN A 17 4.98 14.66 -23.20
C ASN A 17 4.55 13.64 -22.12
N ASP A 18 5.43 13.30 -21.19
CA ASP A 18 5.05 12.75 -19.90
C ASP A 18 4.44 13.95 -19.14
N ASP A 19 3.15 14.24 -19.37
CA ASP A 19 2.42 15.15 -18.48
C ASP A 19 2.69 14.64 -17.06
N ALA A 20 3.47 15.40 -16.30
CA ALA A 20 3.95 14.96 -15.01
C ALA A 20 2.71 14.60 -14.18
N ILE A 21 2.57 13.32 -13.84
CA ILE A 21 1.48 12.85 -12.99
C ILE A 21 1.69 13.49 -11.60
N GLY A 22 1.09 14.66 -11.40
CA GLY A 22 1.31 15.52 -10.25
C GLY A 22 0.57 15.07 -8.99
N GLY A 23 -0.36 14.12 -9.11
CA GLY A 23 -1.19 13.65 -8.01
C GLY A 23 -2.15 12.53 -8.43
N ASN A 24 -3.11 12.22 -7.56
CA ASN A 24 -4.20 11.30 -7.88
C ASN A 24 -5.31 12.03 -8.65
N VAL A 25 -6.04 11.30 -9.49
CA VAL A 25 -7.29 11.79 -10.07
C VAL A 25 -8.32 12.04 -8.95
N SER A 26 -9.11 13.11 -9.12
CA SER A 26 -10.11 13.54 -8.14
C SER A 26 -11.41 13.86 -8.87
N LYS A 27 -12.42 12.99 -8.72
CA LYS A 27 -13.70 13.06 -9.45
C LYS A 27 -13.52 13.40 -10.94
N TYR A 28 -12.53 12.77 -11.57
CA TYR A 28 -12.14 13.03 -12.95
C TYR A 28 -13.10 12.31 -13.90
N ILE A 29 -13.90 13.08 -14.63
CA ILE A 29 -14.76 12.54 -15.66
C ILE A 29 -13.99 12.36 -16.97
N VAL A 30 -14.11 11.16 -17.53
CA VAL A 30 -13.53 10.85 -18.83
C VAL A 30 -14.60 11.01 -19.90
N LEU A 31 -14.37 11.93 -20.83
CA LEU A 31 -15.27 12.21 -21.95
C LEU A 31 -14.62 11.76 -23.27
N PRO A 32 -15.40 11.23 -24.22
CA PRO A 32 -14.89 10.89 -25.54
C PRO A 32 -14.26 12.09 -26.24
N THR A 33 -13.17 11.86 -26.98
CA THR A 33 -12.50 12.92 -27.74
C THR A 33 -13.48 13.61 -28.68
N GLY A 34 -13.57 14.94 -28.59
CA GLY A 34 -14.50 15.75 -29.39
C GLY A 34 -15.94 15.79 -28.87
N TYR A 35 -16.23 15.22 -27.69
CA TYR A 35 -17.54 15.34 -27.07
C TYR A 35 -17.74 16.74 -26.46
N CYS A 36 -18.72 17.49 -26.97
CA CYS A 36 -19.03 18.86 -26.52
C CYS A 36 -20.31 18.97 -25.67
N GLY A 37 -20.92 17.84 -25.27
CA GLY A 37 -22.17 17.81 -24.51
C GLY A 37 -21.97 17.78 -22.99
N GLN A 38 -23.08 17.79 -22.26
CA GLN A 38 -23.06 17.51 -20.82
C GLN A 38 -22.70 16.05 -20.55
N PRO A 39 -22.00 15.73 -19.44
CA PRO A 39 -21.82 14.36 -18.95
C PRO A 39 -23.12 13.55 -18.94
N LYS A 40 -23.04 12.29 -19.39
CA LYS A 40 -24.16 11.35 -19.39
C LYS A 40 -23.78 10.11 -18.59
N LYS A 41 -24.77 9.31 -18.17
CA LYS A 41 -24.53 7.98 -17.61
C LYS A 41 -23.69 7.15 -18.59
N GLY A 42 -22.67 6.48 -18.05
CA GLY A 42 -21.66 5.76 -18.81
C GLY A 42 -20.38 6.57 -19.07
N HIS A 43 -20.38 7.89 -18.91
CA HIS A 43 -19.15 8.69 -18.88
C HIS A 43 -18.50 8.53 -17.50
N LEU A 44 -17.61 7.55 -17.41
CA LEU A 44 -17.03 7.13 -16.13
C LEU A 44 -16.34 8.28 -15.41
N ILE A 45 -16.56 8.33 -14.09
CA ILE A 45 -15.90 9.27 -13.19
C ILE A 45 -14.95 8.46 -12.32
N PHE A 46 -13.67 8.81 -12.37
CA PHE A 46 -12.60 8.16 -11.62
C PHE A 46 -12.17 9.01 -10.43
N ASP A 47 -11.97 8.37 -9.29
CA ASP A 47 -11.44 9.03 -8.10
C ASP A 47 -10.42 8.15 -7.38
N ALA A 48 -9.33 8.77 -6.94
CA ALA A 48 -8.34 8.14 -6.07
C ALA A 48 -7.89 9.11 -4.97
N CYS A 49 -8.67 10.17 -4.70
CA CYS A 49 -8.34 11.22 -3.74
C CYS A 49 -8.83 10.85 -2.34
N PHE A 50 -8.38 9.70 -1.85
CA PHE A 50 -8.72 9.16 -0.52
C PHE A 50 -7.53 8.39 0.07
N GLU A 51 -7.62 8.02 1.34
CA GLU A 51 -6.57 7.28 2.04
C GLU A 51 -6.20 5.98 1.31
N SER A 52 -4.90 5.78 1.06
CA SER A 52 -4.34 4.67 0.29
C SER A 52 -4.82 4.61 -1.18
N GLY A 53 -5.45 5.67 -1.68
CA GLY A 53 -5.82 5.81 -3.10
C GLY A 53 -4.59 6.01 -3.98
N ASN A 54 -4.60 5.40 -5.17
CA ASN A 54 -3.56 5.61 -6.18
C ASN A 54 -4.12 5.34 -7.58
N LEU A 55 -4.25 6.41 -8.36
CA LEU A 55 -4.45 6.42 -9.80
C LEU A 55 -4.17 7.85 -10.27
N GLY A 56 -3.21 8.03 -11.17
CA GLY A 56 -2.65 9.34 -11.49
C GLY A 56 -3.24 10.00 -12.73
N ARG A 57 -3.60 9.21 -13.73
CA ARG A 57 -4.18 9.68 -15.00
C ARG A 57 -5.01 8.57 -15.63
N VAL A 58 -6.02 8.97 -16.38
CA VAL A 58 -6.90 8.07 -17.13
C VAL A 58 -7.11 8.64 -18.53
N ASP A 59 -6.82 7.83 -19.54
CA ASP A 59 -7.04 8.18 -20.94
C ASP A 59 -8.08 7.23 -21.53
N GLN A 60 -9.04 7.76 -22.28
CA GLN A 60 -9.98 6.93 -23.04
C GLN A 60 -9.36 6.56 -24.38
N VAL A 61 -9.23 5.27 -24.65
CA VAL A 61 -8.69 4.73 -25.91
C VAL A 61 -9.81 4.47 -26.91
N SER A 62 -10.93 3.92 -26.44
CA SER A 62 -12.13 3.68 -27.23
C SER A 62 -13.39 3.80 -26.38
N GLU A 63 -14.57 3.51 -26.95
CA GLU A 63 -15.83 3.50 -26.20
C GLU A 63 -15.79 2.60 -24.96
N PHE A 64 -15.01 1.52 -25.00
CA PHE A 64 -14.97 0.48 -23.96
C PHE A 64 -13.58 0.28 -23.35
N GLU A 65 -12.60 1.11 -23.69
CA GLU A 65 -11.19 0.88 -23.31
C GLU A 65 -10.57 2.13 -22.71
N TYR A 66 -9.88 1.94 -21.59
CA TYR A 66 -9.22 3.03 -20.86
C TYR A 66 -7.81 2.62 -20.44
N ASP A 67 -6.87 3.50 -20.71
CA ASP A 67 -5.52 3.42 -20.21
C ASP A 67 -5.41 4.14 -18.87
N LEU A 68 -4.96 3.40 -17.87
CA LEU A 68 -4.83 3.82 -16.49
C LEU A 68 -3.35 3.92 -16.14
N PHE A 69 -2.95 5.09 -15.65
CA PHE A 69 -1.58 5.38 -15.27
C PHE A 69 -1.48 5.47 -13.74
N ILE A 70 -0.74 4.55 -13.14
CA ILE A 70 -0.44 4.56 -11.71
C ILE A 70 0.43 5.79 -11.38
N ARG A 71 0.08 6.51 -10.32
CA ARG A 71 0.93 7.55 -9.75
C ARG A 71 2.18 6.88 -9.16
N PRO A 72 3.40 7.34 -9.51
CA PRO A 72 4.60 6.80 -8.89
C PRO A 72 4.59 7.03 -7.37
N ASP A 73 5.31 6.19 -6.64
CA ASP A 73 5.56 6.43 -5.23
C ASP A 73 6.06 7.86 -5.00
N THR A 74 5.59 8.50 -3.93
CA THR A 74 5.95 9.88 -3.62
C THR A 74 7.46 10.04 -3.53
N CYS A 75 7.99 11.07 -4.19
CA CYS A 75 9.43 11.34 -4.31
C CYS A 75 10.26 10.19 -4.92
N ASN A 76 9.63 9.20 -5.59
CA ASN A 76 10.36 8.12 -6.27
C ASN A 76 9.68 7.69 -7.59
N PRO A 77 10.18 8.13 -8.75
CA PRO A 77 9.56 7.85 -10.04
C PRO A 77 9.76 6.40 -10.51
N ARG A 78 10.44 5.53 -9.77
CA ARG A 78 10.73 4.16 -10.23
C ARG A 78 9.62 3.17 -9.88
N PHE A 79 8.88 3.39 -8.80
CA PHE A 79 7.91 2.43 -8.30
C PHE A 79 6.48 2.82 -8.70
N ARG A 80 5.85 1.95 -9.51
CA ARG A 80 4.46 2.06 -9.97
C ARG A 80 3.83 0.67 -9.94
N VAL A 81 3.17 0.33 -8.83
CA VAL A 81 2.64 -1.03 -8.60
C VAL A 81 1.28 -0.98 -7.90
N TRP A 82 1.16 -0.22 -6.82
CA TRP A 82 -0.09 -0.10 -6.08
C TRP A 82 -1.07 0.77 -6.86
N PHE A 83 -2.30 0.30 -6.99
CA PHE A 83 -3.44 1.09 -7.45
C PHE A 83 -4.62 0.84 -6.51
N ASN A 84 -5.42 1.89 -6.32
CA ASN A 84 -6.64 1.86 -5.54
C ASN A 84 -7.49 3.06 -5.95
N PHE A 85 -8.58 2.83 -6.65
CA PHE A 85 -9.41 3.88 -7.23
C PHE A 85 -10.87 3.47 -7.25
N THR A 86 -11.76 4.45 -7.34
CA THR A 86 -13.18 4.26 -7.54
C THR A 86 -13.62 4.68 -8.93
N VAL A 87 -14.70 4.08 -9.40
CA VAL A 87 -15.39 4.39 -10.65
C VAL A 87 -16.87 4.55 -10.34
N GLU A 88 -17.45 5.68 -10.74
CA GLU A 88 -18.87 5.98 -10.64
C GLU A 88 -19.43 6.52 -11.97
N ASN A 89 -20.72 6.90 -11.97
CA ASN A 89 -21.44 7.30 -13.18
C ASN A 89 -21.47 6.22 -14.28
N VAL A 90 -21.47 4.95 -13.85
CA VAL A 90 -21.52 3.78 -14.73
C VAL A 90 -22.94 3.57 -15.29
N LYS A 91 -23.04 2.85 -16.40
CA LYS A 91 -24.30 2.35 -16.96
C LYS A 91 -24.44 0.84 -16.76
N GLU A 92 -25.65 0.35 -16.56
CA GLU A 92 -25.91 -1.08 -16.42
C GLU A 92 -25.51 -1.82 -17.70
N SER A 93 -24.88 -2.98 -17.55
CA SER A 93 -24.31 -3.78 -18.64
C SER A 93 -23.19 -3.09 -19.44
N GLN A 94 -22.68 -1.94 -18.98
CA GLN A 94 -21.52 -1.29 -19.57
C GLN A 94 -20.28 -2.16 -19.36
N ARG A 95 -19.66 -2.56 -20.47
CA ARG A 95 -18.44 -3.36 -20.47
C ARG A 95 -17.24 -2.45 -20.70
N VAL A 96 -16.18 -2.69 -19.95
CA VAL A 96 -14.95 -1.91 -20.03
C VAL A 96 -13.73 -2.82 -19.93
N ILE A 97 -12.65 -2.39 -20.56
CA ILE A 97 -11.30 -2.91 -20.40
C ILE A 97 -10.48 -1.79 -19.77
N PHE A 98 -9.91 -2.09 -18.61
CA PHE A 98 -8.97 -1.20 -17.93
C PHE A 98 -7.55 -1.72 -18.11
N ASN A 99 -6.69 -0.91 -18.72
CA ASN A 99 -5.29 -1.22 -18.97
C ASN A 99 -4.39 -0.44 -18.00
N ILE A 100 -3.72 -1.12 -17.08
CA ILE A 100 -2.62 -0.50 -16.33
C ILE A 100 -1.36 -0.53 -17.20
N VAL A 101 -0.99 0.62 -17.79
CA VAL A 101 0.02 0.68 -18.86
C VAL A 101 1.44 1.01 -18.40
N ASN A 102 1.61 1.53 -17.18
CA ASN A 102 2.89 2.02 -16.66
C ASN A 102 3.43 1.19 -15.47
N PHE A 103 3.07 -0.10 -15.40
CA PHE A 103 3.46 -1.00 -14.32
C PHE A 103 4.98 -1.19 -14.25
N SER A 104 5.60 -0.96 -13.09
CA SER A 104 7.07 -0.97 -12.96
C SER A 104 7.67 -2.37 -12.71
N LYS A 105 6.85 -3.40 -12.52
CA LYS A 105 7.34 -4.79 -12.41
C LYS A 105 7.35 -5.43 -13.79
N THR A 106 8.41 -6.19 -14.09
CA THR A 106 8.52 -7.00 -15.32
C THR A 106 8.14 -8.46 -15.08
N LYS A 107 8.35 -8.96 -13.85
CA LYS A 107 7.86 -10.25 -13.35
C LYS A 107 6.74 -9.97 -12.36
N SER A 108 5.55 -10.47 -12.63
CA SER A 108 4.36 -10.25 -11.82
C SER A 108 3.56 -11.54 -11.66
N LEU A 109 3.03 -11.76 -10.46
CA LEU A 109 2.12 -12.86 -10.16
C LEU A 109 0.81 -12.78 -10.94
N TYR A 110 0.53 -11.66 -11.63
CA TYR A 110 -0.56 -11.58 -12.60
C TYR A 110 -0.41 -12.59 -13.74
N ARG A 111 0.81 -13.08 -14.02
CA ARG A 111 1.02 -14.23 -14.94
C ARG A 111 0.61 -15.57 -14.34
N ASP A 112 0.60 -15.65 -13.02
CA ASP A 112 0.42 -16.88 -12.24
C ASP A 112 -0.96 -16.87 -11.53
N GLY A 113 -1.93 -16.13 -12.08
CA GLY A 113 -3.32 -16.15 -11.62
C GLY A 113 -3.67 -15.14 -10.52
N MET A 114 -2.77 -14.24 -10.13
CA MET A 114 -3.16 -13.08 -9.32
C MET A 114 -4.21 -12.26 -10.08
N ALA A 115 -5.16 -11.67 -9.35
CA ALA A 115 -6.21 -10.82 -9.90
C ALA A 115 -6.47 -9.62 -8.98
N PRO A 116 -6.85 -8.45 -9.53
CA PRO A 116 -7.26 -7.31 -8.72
C PRO A 116 -8.47 -7.61 -7.84
N MET A 117 -8.66 -6.76 -6.84
CA MET A 117 -9.82 -6.79 -5.95
C MET A 117 -10.86 -5.78 -6.42
N VAL A 118 -12.14 -6.13 -6.29
CA VAL A 118 -13.27 -5.23 -6.53
C VAL A 118 -14.26 -5.29 -5.36
N LYS A 119 -14.90 -4.16 -5.06
CA LYS A 119 -16.13 -4.08 -4.27
C LYS A 119 -17.02 -2.97 -4.83
N SER A 120 -18.25 -2.89 -4.37
CA SER A 120 -19.12 -1.74 -4.65
C SER A 120 -19.83 -1.25 -3.40
N THR A 121 -20.52 -0.12 -3.48
CA THR A 121 -21.36 0.42 -2.39
C THR A 121 -22.40 -0.59 -1.91
N SER A 122 -23.10 -1.27 -2.82
CA SER A 122 -24.07 -2.31 -2.44
C SER A 122 -23.44 -3.66 -2.08
N ARG A 123 -22.19 -3.93 -2.50
CA ARG A 123 -21.41 -5.13 -2.16
C ARG A 123 -20.09 -4.74 -1.49
N PRO A 124 -20.12 -4.41 -0.18
CA PRO A 124 -18.97 -3.81 0.50
C PRO A 124 -17.83 -4.81 0.78
N LYS A 125 -18.04 -6.12 0.58
CA LYS A 125 -17.03 -7.15 0.75
C LYS A 125 -16.14 -7.23 -0.50
N TRP A 126 -14.84 -7.14 -0.30
CA TRP A 126 -13.85 -7.30 -1.38
C TRP A 126 -13.87 -8.70 -1.98
N GLN A 127 -13.93 -8.77 -3.31
CA GLN A 127 -13.87 -10.00 -4.09
C GLN A 127 -12.77 -9.91 -5.13
N ARG A 128 -12.10 -11.03 -5.44
CA ARG A 128 -11.15 -11.08 -6.55
C ARG A 128 -11.90 -11.05 -7.86
N LEU A 129 -11.37 -10.33 -8.84
CA LEU A 129 -11.81 -10.50 -10.22
C LEU A 129 -11.51 -11.94 -10.69
N PRO A 130 -12.34 -12.52 -11.57
CA PRO A 130 -12.03 -13.81 -12.17
C PRO A 130 -10.67 -13.75 -12.90
N PRO A 131 -9.69 -14.62 -12.61
CA PRO A 131 -8.38 -14.58 -13.25
C PRO A 131 -8.45 -14.67 -14.78
N LYS A 132 -9.46 -15.35 -15.32
CA LYS A 132 -9.73 -15.43 -16.77
C LYS A 132 -10.06 -14.07 -17.43
N ASN A 133 -10.39 -13.04 -16.64
CA ASN A 133 -10.67 -11.70 -17.12
C ASN A 133 -9.46 -10.77 -16.95
N VAL A 134 -8.32 -11.28 -16.48
CA VAL A 134 -7.10 -10.50 -16.18
C VAL A 134 -5.97 -11.00 -17.06
N TYR A 135 -5.30 -10.08 -17.72
CA TYR A 135 -4.23 -10.37 -18.67
C TYR A 135 -3.00 -9.56 -18.31
N TYR A 136 -1.82 -10.16 -18.43
CA TYR A 136 -0.57 -9.48 -18.18
C TYR A 136 0.47 -9.82 -19.25
N TYR A 137 0.71 -8.88 -20.15
CA TYR A 137 1.44 -9.11 -21.39
C TYR A 137 2.34 -7.92 -21.74
N ARG A 138 3.28 -8.16 -22.65
CA ARG A 138 4.17 -7.12 -23.16
C ARG A 138 3.49 -6.44 -24.35
N CYS A 139 3.23 -5.15 -24.28
CA CYS A 139 2.54 -4.42 -25.34
C CYS A 139 3.55 -3.57 -26.15
N PRO A 140 3.71 -3.81 -27.47
CA PRO A 140 4.57 -2.98 -28.32
C PRO A 140 4.18 -1.50 -28.32
N ASP A 141 2.87 -1.23 -28.34
CA ASP A 141 2.31 0.13 -28.47
C ASP A 141 2.55 0.99 -27.22
N HIS A 142 2.73 0.37 -26.05
CA HIS A 142 3.12 1.05 -24.81
C HIS A 142 4.63 0.98 -24.56
N ARG A 143 5.45 1.38 -25.53
CA ARG A 143 6.93 1.40 -25.44
C ARG A 143 7.53 0.05 -25.03
N LYS A 144 6.92 -1.07 -25.44
CA LYS A 144 7.30 -2.44 -25.05
C LYS A 144 7.24 -2.71 -23.54
N ASN A 145 6.49 -1.90 -22.78
CA ASN A 145 6.23 -2.12 -21.36
C ASN A 145 5.25 -3.28 -21.13
N TYR A 146 5.18 -3.72 -19.89
CA TYR A 146 4.16 -4.67 -19.46
C TYR A 146 2.87 -3.94 -19.10
N VAL A 147 1.76 -4.46 -19.65
CA VAL A 147 0.41 -3.97 -19.39
C VAL A 147 -0.36 -5.03 -18.60
N MET A 148 -1.09 -4.59 -17.58
CA MET A 148 -2.07 -5.42 -16.88
C MET A 148 -3.47 -4.95 -17.28
N SER A 149 -4.18 -5.77 -18.04
CA SER A 149 -5.54 -5.46 -18.50
C SER A 149 -6.56 -6.30 -17.75
N PHE A 150 -7.69 -5.71 -17.39
CA PHE A 150 -8.82 -6.48 -16.87
C PHE A 150 -10.15 -6.02 -17.44
N ALA A 151 -10.97 -6.99 -17.82
CA ALA A 151 -12.31 -6.75 -18.33
C ALA A 151 -13.33 -6.76 -17.18
N PHE A 152 -14.23 -5.78 -17.18
CA PHE A 152 -15.27 -5.63 -16.18
C PHE A 152 -16.62 -5.27 -16.82
N CYS A 153 -17.71 -5.75 -16.24
CA CYS A 153 -19.07 -5.42 -16.65
C CYS A 153 -19.80 -4.84 -15.43
N PHE A 154 -20.21 -3.58 -15.52
CA PHE A 154 -20.98 -2.93 -14.47
C PHE A 154 -22.42 -3.46 -14.46
N ASP A 155 -22.98 -3.71 -13.29
CA ASP A 155 -24.29 -4.34 -13.13
C ASP A 155 -25.28 -3.49 -12.31
N ARG A 156 -24.83 -2.36 -11.75
CA ARG A 156 -25.66 -1.44 -10.95
C ARG A 156 -25.22 0.01 -11.17
N GLU A 157 -26.12 0.85 -11.67
CA GLU A 157 -25.82 2.25 -12.03
C GLU A 157 -25.64 3.18 -10.84
N GLU A 158 -26.28 2.85 -9.72
CA GLU A 158 -26.20 3.62 -8.47
C GLU A 158 -24.97 3.25 -7.64
N ASP A 159 -24.21 2.24 -8.07
CA ASP A 159 -23.05 1.78 -7.34
C ASP A 159 -21.78 2.57 -7.70
N ILE A 160 -20.98 2.84 -6.67
CA ILE A 160 -19.58 3.23 -6.83
C ILE A 160 -18.75 1.96 -6.69
N TYR A 161 -17.97 1.63 -7.72
CA TYR A 161 -17.09 0.47 -7.74
C TYR A 161 -15.69 0.89 -7.29
N GLN A 162 -15.05 0.10 -6.45
CA GLN A 162 -13.67 0.33 -6.03
C GLN A 162 -12.80 -0.83 -6.48
N PHE A 163 -11.70 -0.54 -7.15
CA PHE A 163 -10.71 -1.49 -7.62
C PHE A 163 -9.40 -1.28 -6.88
N ALA A 164 -8.74 -2.36 -6.47
CA ALA A 164 -7.45 -2.28 -5.78
C ALA A 164 -6.50 -3.41 -6.17
N TYR A 165 -5.19 -3.14 -6.07
CA TYR A 165 -4.13 -4.12 -6.34
C TYR A 165 -4.22 -5.37 -5.46
N CYS A 166 -4.54 -5.18 -4.17
CA CYS A 166 -4.79 -6.24 -3.19
C CYS A 166 -5.78 -5.70 -2.14
N TYR A 167 -6.21 -6.53 -1.18
CA TYR A 167 -7.07 -6.10 -0.07
C TYR A 167 -6.47 -4.88 0.63
N PRO A 168 -7.10 -3.70 0.59
CA PRO A 168 -6.57 -2.52 1.27
C PRO A 168 -6.63 -2.69 2.79
N TYR A 169 -5.60 -2.21 3.46
CA TYR A 169 -5.53 -2.08 4.91
C TYR A 169 -4.98 -0.69 5.21
N THR A 170 -5.86 0.25 5.53
CA THR A 170 -5.49 1.66 5.68
C THR A 170 -4.90 1.95 7.07
N TYR A 171 -4.21 3.08 7.21
CA TYR A 171 -3.67 3.50 8.51
C TYR A 171 -4.81 3.80 9.48
N THR A 172 -5.85 4.53 9.06
CA THR A 172 -7.02 4.85 9.89
C THR A 172 -7.73 3.57 10.38
N ARG A 173 -7.91 2.59 9.49
CA ARG A 173 -8.45 1.27 9.88
C ARG A 173 -7.61 0.64 10.98
N PHE A 174 -6.29 0.69 10.87
CA PHE A 174 -5.43 0.09 11.88
C PHE A 174 -5.52 0.83 13.22
N GLN A 175 -5.49 2.16 13.18
CA GLN A 175 -5.62 2.98 14.38
C GLN A 175 -6.92 2.68 15.11
N HIS A 176 -8.06 2.62 14.42
CA HIS A 176 -9.34 2.24 15.02
C HIS A 176 -9.32 0.83 15.64
N TYR A 177 -8.66 -0.14 14.98
CA TYR A 177 -8.48 -1.47 15.56
C TYR A 177 -7.67 -1.43 16.85
N LEU A 178 -6.53 -0.73 16.88
CA LEU A 178 -5.71 -0.59 18.08
C LEU A 178 -6.43 0.18 19.19
N ASP A 179 -7.22 1.20 18.84
CA ASP A 179 -8.07 1.93 19.79
C ASP A 179 -9.12 1.00 20.42
N SER A 180 -9.72 0.11 19.62
CA SER A 180 -10.69 -0.87 20.11
C SER A 180 -10.05 -1.88 21.07
N LEU A 181 -8.80 -2.27 20.84
CA LEU A 181 -8.05 -3.12 21.76
C LEU A 181 -7.72 -2.41 23.06
N GLN A 182 -7.23 -1.17 22.98
CA GLN A 182 -6.90 -0.36 24.16
C GLN A 182 -8.11 -0.19 25.09
N LYS A 183 -9.30 0.03 24.52
CA LYS A 183 -10.56 0.16 25.28
C LYS A 183 -10.96 -1.08 26.07
N ARG A 184 -10.42 -2.27 25.74
CA ARG A 184 -10.68 -3.51 26.49
C ARG A 184 -9.94 -3.54 27.83
N ASN A 185 -8.99 -2.63 28.06
CA ASN A 185 -8.26 -2.46 29.33
C ASN A 185 -7.69 -3.78 29.90
N MET A 186 -6.99 -4.53 29.05
CA MET A 186 -6.33 -5.78 29.43
C MET A 186 -4.98 -5.47 30.09
N ASP A 187 -4.73 -6.06 31.25
CA ASP A 187 -3.49 -5.90 32.02
C ASP A 187 -2.23 -6.41 31.32
N TYR A 188 -2.39 -7.28 30.30
CA TYR A 188 -1.30 -7.81 29.47
C TYR A 188 -1.15 -7.14 28.10
N PHE A 189 -1.82 -6.01 27.84
CA PHE A 189 -1.73 -5.26 26.59
C PHE A 189 -1.41 -3.79 26.86
N PHE A 190 -0.25 -3.35 26.38
CA PHE A 190 0.19 -1.98 26.49
C PHE A 190 0.43 -1.42 25.10
N ARG A 191 -0.08 -0.22 24.85
CA ARG A 191 0.11 0.52 23.60
C ARG A 191 0.78 1.84 23.90
N GLU A 192 1.93 2.05 23.27
CA GLU A 192 2.75 3.24 23.43
C GLU A 192 3.01 3.86 22.06
N GLN A 193 3.26 5.17 22.03
CA GLN A 193 3.73 5.85 20.82
C GLN A 193 5.25 5.91 20.86
N LEU A 194 5.90 5.04 20.09
CA LEU A 194 7.36 4.98 19.99
C LEU A 194 7.95 6.19 19.27
N GLY A 195 7.17 6.82 18.39
CA GLY A 195 7.60 8.00 17.67
C GLY A 195 6.55 8.46 16.67
N GLN A 196 7.00 9.27 15.72
CA GLN A 196 6.16 9.79 14.65
C GLN A 196 6.84 9.63 13.29
N SER A 197 6.05 9.51 12.25
CA SER A 197 6.53 9.60 10.88
C SER A 197 6.82 11.05 10.48
N VAL A 198 7.29 11.24 9.25
CA VAL A 198 7.61 12.57 8.72
C VAL A 198 6.36 13.45 8.67
N GLN A 199 5.20 12.89 8.28
CA GLN A 199 3.91 13.60 8.34
C GLN A 199 3.20 13.48 9.70
N GLN A 200 3.95 13.26 10.78
CA GLN A 200 3.42 13.26 12.15
C GLN A 200 2.37 12.17 12.45
N ARG A 201 2.34 11.08 11.66
CA ARG A 201 1.51 9.91 11.98
C ARG A 201 2.17 9.08 13.07
N LYS A 202 1.36 8.48 13.93
CA LYS A 202 1.84 7.71 15.08
C LYS A 202 2.58 6.47 14.62
N LEU A 203 3.75 6.24 15.21
CA LEU A 203 4.38 4.92 15.23
C LEU A 203 4.02 4.26 16.55
N ASP A 204 3.05 3.35 16.50
CA ASP A 204 2.67 2.56 17.67
C ASP A 204 3.68 1.43 17.94
N LEU A 205 3.91 1.19 19.23
CA LEU A 205 4.54 0.00 19.76
C LEU A 205 3.54 -0.69 20.69
N LEU A 206 3.28 -1.96 20.44
CA LEU A 206 2.45 -2.79 21.30
C LEU A 206 3.37 -3.69 22.13
N THR A 207 3.14 -3.74 23.43
CA THR A 207 3.72 -4.72 24.33
C THR A 207 2.63 -5.68 24.77
N ILE A 208 2.78 -6.97 24.48
CA ILE A 208 1.81 -8.01 24.86
C ILE A 208 2.53 -9.08 25.68
N THR A 209 2.25 -9.14 26.98
CA THR A 209 2.96 -10.01 27.95
C THR A 209 2.25 -10.00 29.30
N SER A 210 2.49 -11.00 30.14
CA SER A 210 2.16 -10.94 31.56
C SER A 210 2.87 -9.74 32.23
N PRO A 211 2.21 -8.99 33.13
CA PRO A 211 2.85 -7.93 33.94
C PRO A 211 4.06 -8.41 34.75
N ASP A 212 4.11 -9.69 35.10
CA ASP A 212 5.23 -10.27 35.84
C ASP A 212 6.57 -10.19 35.09
N ASN A 213 6.53 -10.19 33.76
CA ASN A 213 7.70 -10.05 32.89
C ASN A 213 8.21 -8.61 32.77
N LEU A 214 7.48 -7.64 33.33
CA LEU A 214 7.83 -6.22 33.29
C LEU A 214 8.26 -5.69 34.66
N ARG A 215 8.40 -6.56 35.67
CA ARG A 215 8.89 -6.17 37.00
C ARG A 215 10.39 -5.89 36.94
N GLU A 216 10.83 -4.91 37.72
CA GLU A 216 12.25 -4.56 37.88
C GLU A 216 13.08 -5.83 38.18
N GLY A 217 14.16 -6.01 37.42
CA GLY A 217 15.03 -7.19 37.57
C GLY A 217 14.56 -8.46 36.84
N ALA A 218 13.39 -8.46 36.20
CA ALA A 218 12.95 -9.59 35.36
C ALA A 218 13.76 -9.66 34.06
N GLU A 219 14.30 -10.84 33.75
CA GLU A 219 14.95 -11.12 32.47
C GLU A 219 13.90 -11.18 31.35
N GLN A 220 14.05 -10.34 30.32
CA GLN A 220 13.07 -10.25 29.25
C GLN A 220 13.45 -11.12 28.04
N LYS A 221 12.63 -12.15 27.76
CA LYS A 221 12.70 -12.89 26.49
C LYS A 221 11.84 -12.21 25.43
N VAL A 222 12.44 -11.28 24.72
CA VAL A 222 11.72 -10.41 23.77
C VAL A 222 11.55 -11.08 22.41
N VAL A 223 10.32 -11.06 21.89
CA VAL A 223 10.02 -11.33 20.48
C VAL A 223 9.62 -10.02 19.82
N PHE A 224 10.47 -9.51 18.93
CA PHE A 224 10.20 -8.27 18.21
C PHE A 224 9.59 -8.53 16.83
N ILE A 225 8.45 -7.91 16.54
CA ILE A 225 7.73 -8.07 15.27
C ILE A 225 7.51 -6.70 14.64
N THR A 226 7.95 -6.54 13.39
CA THR A 226 7.67 -5.34 12.59
C THR A 226 6.77 -5.67 11.42
N GLY A 227 5.79 -4.80 11.16
CA GLY A 227 4.90 -4.91 10.00
C GLY A 227 5.03 -3.72 9.06
N ARG A 228 4.64 -3.93 7.79
CA ARG A 228 4.38 -2.86 6.82
C ARG A 228 5.51 -1.84 6.60
N VAL A 229 6.74 -2.33 6.45
CA VAL A 229 7.87 -1.51 5.99
C VAL A 229 7.64 -0.99 4.56
N HIS A 230 7.11 -1.83 3.67
CA HIS A 230 6.64 -1.43 2.35
C HIS A 230 5.11 -1.17 2.38
N PRO A 231 4.65 0.00 1.93
CA PRO A 231 3.23 0.37 1.97
C PRO A 231 2.29 -0.37 1.01
N GLY A 232 2.78 -1.08 0.01
CA GLY A 232 1.94 -1.84 -0.91
C GLY A 232 1.64 -3.25 -0.42
N GLU A 233 2.39 -3.72 0.59
CA GLU A 233 2.38 -5.10 1.05
C GLU A 233 1.32 -5.27 2.15
N THR A 234 0.05 -5.00 1.80
CA THR A 234 -1.10 -5.09 2.72
C THR A 234 -1.29 -6.44 3.42
N PRO A 235 -0.91 -7.62 2.87
CA PRO A 235 -1.01 -8.88 3.60
C PRO A 235 -0.27 -8.86 4.95
N SER A 236 0.83 -8.09 5.06
CA SER A 236 1.57 -7.92 6.31
C SER A 236 0.68 -7.39 7.44
N SER A 237 -0.22 -6.44 7.16
CA SER A 237 -1.16 -5.89 8.16
C SER A 237 -2.17 -6.93 8.63
N PHE A 238 -2.71 -7.75 7.72
CA PHE A 238 -3.67 -8.79 8.09
C PHE A 238 -3.02 -9.88 8.94
N VAL A 239 -1.80 -10.30 8.59
CA VAL A 239 -1.02 -11.26 9.40
C VAL A 239 -0.71 -10.67 10.76
N CYS A 240 -0.23 -9.42 10.81
CA CYS A 240 0.07 -8.73 12.07
C CYS A 240 -1.18 -8.60 12.96
N GLN A 241 -2.33 -8.26 12.38
CA GLN A 241 -3.59 -8.20 13.13
C GLN A 241 -3.96 -9.57 13.70
N GLY A 242 -3.85 -10.65 12.91
CA GLY A 242 -4.12 -12.01 13.37
C GLY A 242 -3.19 -12.47 14.51
N ILE A 243 -1.92 -12.10 14.44
CA ILE A 243 -0.96 -12.33 15.54
C ILE A 243 -1.41 -11.60 16.80
N ILE A 244 -1.76 -10.32 16.69
CA ILE A 244 -2.25 -9.53 17.84
C ILE A 244 -3.52 -10.15 18.40
N ASP A 245 -4.52 -10.46 17.55
CA ASP A 245 -5.80 -11.07 17.94
C ASP A 245 -5.58 -12.38 18.70
N PHE A 246 -4.67 -13.23 18.23
CA PHE A 246 -4.29 -14.47 18.93
C PHE A 246 -3.61 -14.17 20.27
N LEU A 247 -2.61 -13.29 20.29
CA LEU A 247 -1.85 -12.96 21.49
C LEU A 247 -2.68 -12.25 22.57
N VAL A 248 -3.77 -11.56 22.23
CA VAL A 248 -4.70 -10.96 23.22
C VAL A 248 -5.89 -11.85 23.56
N SER A 249 -5.96 -13.06 23.00
CA SER A 249 -7.05 -13.99 23.24
C SER A 249 -6.88 -14.75 24.57
N GLN A 250 -7.95 -15.43 24.97
CA GLN A 250 -7.98 -16.37 26.10
C GLN A 250 -7.49 -17.78 25.73
N HIS A 251 -6.95 -17.96 24.52
CA HIS A 251 -6.46 -19.26 24.09
C HIS A 251 -5.34 -19.74 25.05
N PRO A 252 -5.34 -21.00 25.52
CA PRO A 252 -4.35 -21.49 26.49
C PRO A 252 -2.91 -21.28 26.03
N ILE A 253 -2.62 -21.55 24.76
CA ILE A 253 -1.29 -21.30 24.17
C ILE A 253 -0.92 -19.81 24.23
N ALA A 254 -1.85 -18.90 23.95
CA ALA A 254 -1.56 -17.46 24.01
C ALA A 254 -1.25 -17.01 25.44
N ARG A 255 -1.93 -17.58 26.45
CA ARG A 255 -1.63 -17.32 27.87
C ARG A 255 -0.21 -17.77 28.23
N VAL A 256 0.14 -19.01 27.89
CA VAL A 256 1.49 -19.56 28.12
C VAL A 256 2.54 -18.70 27.42
N LEU A 257 2.31 -18.29 26.16
CA LEU A 257 3.25 -17.41 25.46
C LEU A 257 3.44 -16.08 26.20
N ARG A 258 2.37 -15.45 26.70
CA ARG A 258 2.46 -14.21 27.49
C ARG A 258 3.13 -14.40 28.85
N GLU A 259 3.07 -15.59 29.44
CA GLU A 259 3.75 -15.90 30.71
C GLU A 259 5.27 -15.93 30.53
N TYR A 260 5.80 -16.37 29.39
CA TYR A 260 7.24 -16.57 29.19
C TYR A 260 7.92 -15.55 28.27
N LEU A 261 7.17 -14.82 27.46
CA LEU A 261 7.72 -13.96 26.40
C LEU A 261 7.13 -12.54 26.46
N VAL A 262 7.98 -11.57 26.11
CA VAL A 262 7.57 -10.18 25.91
C VAL A 262 7.46 -9.91 24.41
N PHE A 263 6.23 -9.79 23.90
CA PHE A 263 6.03 -9.45 22.48
C PHE A 263 6.07 -7.93 22.32
N LYS A 264 7.02 -7.43 21.53
CA LYS A 264 7.13 -6.03 21.11
C LYS A 264 6.77 -5.93 19.63
N ILE A 265 5.67 -5.25 19.32
CA ILE A 265 5.12 -5.22 17.96
C ILE A 265 5.04 -3.78 17.47
N ALA A 266 5.78 -3.46 16.41
CA ALA A 266 5.65 -2.22 15.65
C ALA A 266 4.85 -2.51 14.37
N PRO A 267 3.51 -2.39 14.40
CA PRO A 267 2.67 -3.06 13.41
C PRO A 267 2.63 -2.35 12.05
N MET A 268 3.05 -1.07 11.99
CA MET A 268 3.13 -0.30 10.76
C MET A 268 4.33 0.66 10.77
N LEU A 269 5.43 0.24 10.15
CA LEU A 269 6.65 1.03 10.06
C LEU A 269 6.55 2.23 9.10
N ASN A 270 5.67 2.17 8.09
CA ASN A 270 5.59 3.19 7.04
C ASN A 270 4.17 3.80 6.92
N PRO A 271 3.64 4.44 7.98
CA PRO A 271 2.27 4.98 7.98
C PRO A 271 2.07 6.07 6.92
N ASP A 272 3.10 6.85 6.57
CA ASP A 272 2.99 7.87 5.54
C ASP A 272 2.81 7.28 4.15
N GLY A 273 3.66 6.33 3.78
CA GLY A 273 3.52 5.65 2.50
C GLY A 273 2.19 4.88 2.41
N VAL A 274 1.68 4.34 3.53
CA VAL A 274 0.36 3.68 3.59
C VAL A 274 -0.73 4.67 3.20
N TYR A 275 -0.75 5.82 3.87
CA TYR A 275 -1.77 6.84 3.68
C TYR A 275 -1.76 7.41 2.27
N LEU A 276 -0.57 7.62 1.71
CA LEU A 276 -0.39 8.19 0.37
C LEU A 276 -0.70 7.19 -0.77
N GLY A 277 -0.84 5.90 -0.47
CA GLY A 277 -1.01 4.89 -1.52
C GLY A 277 0.30 4.61 -2.29
N ASN A 278 1.44 4.65 -1.62
CA ASN A 278 2.70 4.16 -2.18
C ASN A 278 2.72 2.61 -2.18
N TYR A 279 3.66 2.02 -2.91
CA TYR A 279 3.93 0.58 -2.90
C TYR A 279 5.14 0.20 -2.07
N ARG A 280 6.25 0.94 -2.18
CA ARG A 280 7.54 0.55 -1.60
C ARG A 280 8.15 1.62 -0.72
N CYS A 281 8.07 2.88 -1.13
CA CYS A 281 8.83 3.95 -0.51
C CYS A 281 8.07 4.68 0.61
N SER A 282 8.84 5.28 1.52
CA SER A 282 8.35 6.32 2.45
C SER A 282 7.91 7.58 1.70
N LEU A 283 7.39 8.58 2.44
CA LEU A 283 7.10 9.91 1.90
C LEU A 283 8.29 10.50 1.12
N MET A 284 9.49 10.34 1.66
CA MET A 284 10.73 10.92 1.12
C MET A 284 11.33 10.10 -0.02
N GLY A 285 10.63 9.08 -0.51
CA GLY A 285 11.07 8.28 -1.66
C GLY A 285 12.05 7.16 -1.35
N PHE A 286 12.33 6.88 -0.07
CA PHE A 286 13.29 5.85 0.35
C PHE A 286 12.64 4.48 0.60
N ASP A 287 13.31 3.41 0.19
CA ASP A 287 13.01 2.03 0.61
C ASP A 287 13.54 1.86 2.03
N LEU A 288 12.66 1.97 3.03
CA LEU A 288 13.03 1.88 4.45
C LEU A 288 13.80 0.57 4.77
N ASN A 289 13.51 -0.52 4.07
CA ASN A 289 14.18 -1.79 4.26
C ASN A 289 15.58 -1.85 3.60
N ARG A 290 16.15 -0.70 3.21
CA ARG A 290 17.56 -0.53 2.80
C ARG A 290 18.33 0.42 3.72
N HIS A 291 17.71 0.95 4.76
CA HIS A 291 18.30 1.97 5.63
C HIS A 291 18.48 1.53 7.10
N TRP A 292 18.41 0.23 7.39
CA TRP A 292 18.64 -0.28 8.75
C TRP A 292 20.06 -0.02 9.28
N LEU A 293 21.08 0.05 8.41
CA LEU A 293 22.47 0.24 8.85
C LEU A 293 22.69 1.60 9.50
N ASP A 294 22.12 2.67 8.93
CA ASP A 294 22.25 4.04 9.44
C ASP A 294 20.97 4.87 9.13
N PRO A 295 19.88 4.66 9.89
CA PRO A 295 18.64 5.38 9.67
C PRO A 295 18.75 6.81 10.21
N SER A 296 18.55 7.81 9.36
CA SER A 296 18.42 9.20 9.81
C SER A 296 17.15 9.43 10.64
N PRO A 297 17.21 10.12 11.80
CA PRO A 297 16.03 10.48 12.59
C PRO A 297 15.08 11.45 11.88
N TRP A 298 15.54 12.16 10.83
CA TRP A 298 14.73 13.15 10.11
C TRP A 298 14.07 12.56 8.86
N VAL A 299 14.79 11.68 8.15
CA VAL A 299 14.33 11.09 6.89
C VAL A 299 13.63 9.75 7.12
N HIS A 300 14.08 9.00 8.12
CA HIS A 300 13.58 7.67 8.46
C HIS A 300 13.17 7.59 9.96
N PRO A 301 12.39 8.55 10.50
CA PRO A 301 12.14 8.65 11.94
C PRO A 301 11.54 7.36 12.52
N THR A 302 10.65 6.68 11.78
CA THR A 302 10.04 5.44 12.24
C THR A 302 11.02 4.28 12.33
N LEU A 303 11.91 4.16 11.34
CA LEU A 303 12.94 3.13 11.29
C LEU A 303 14.01 3.37 12.36
N HIS A 304 14.39 4.64 12.54
CA HIS A 304 15.34 5.06 13.57
C HIS A 304 14.80 4.75 14.97
N GLY A 305 13.56 5.13 15.28
CA GLY A 305 12.94 4.85 16.59
C GLY A 305 12.87 3.36 16.91
N VAL A 306 12.46 2.52 15.95
CA VAL A 306 12.45 1.06 16.13
C VAL A 306 13.87 0.50 16.31
N LYS A 307 14.84 0.95 15.52
CA LYS A 307 16.22 0.49 15.66
C LYS A 307 16.81 0.86 17.02
N GLN A 308 16.60 2.10 17.48
CA GLN A 308 17.08 2.54 18.79
C GLN A 308 16.51 1.67 19.91
N LEU A 309 15.19 1.39 19.86
CA LEU A 309 14.56 0.51 20.83
C LEU A 309 15.16 -0.90 20.80
N ILE A 310 15.35 -1.50 19.62
CA ILE A 310 15.96 -2.83 19.47
C ILE A 310 17.38 -2.85 20.07
N VAL A 311 18.20 -1.85 19.77
CA VAL A 311 19.56 -1.74 20.31
C VAL A 311 19.55 -1.53 21.82
N GLN A 312 18.63 -0.73 22.33
CA GLN A 312 18.46 -0.52 23.78
C GLN A 312 18.14 -1.83 24.48
N MET A 313 17.13 -2.58 24.02
CA MET A 313 16.76 -3.88 24.62
C MET A 313 17.84 -4.95 24.47
N TYR A 314 18.68 -4.86 23.44
CA TYR A 314 19.81 -5.77 23.28
C TYR A 314 20.93 -5.46 24.28
N ASN A 315 21.22 -4.19 24.51
CA ASN A 315 22.26 -3.76 25.45
C ASN A 315 21.81 -3.86 26.91
N ASP A 316 20.50 -3.77 27.16
CA ASP A 316 19.89 -3.82 28.48
C ASP A 316 18.70 -4.81 28.49
N PRO A 317 18.98 -6.11 28.67
CA PRO A 317 17.96 -7.17 28.55
C PRO A 317 17.11 -7.35 29.83
N VAL A 318 17.37 -6.56 30.87
CA VAL A 318 16.66 -6.62 32.15
C VAL A 318 15.66 -5.46 32.20
N SER A 319 14.46 -5.72 32.75
CA SER A 319 13.48 -4.65 32.94
C SER A 319 14.04 -3.60 33.93
N ASN A 320 14.14 -2.36 33.46
CA ASN A 320 14.46 -1.17 34.28
C ASN A 320 13.33 -0.78 35.22
#